data_AF-A0A8K0P118-F1
#
_entry.id   AF-A0A8K0P118-F1
#
_cell.length_a   1.000
_cell.length_b   1.000
_cell.length_c   1.000
_cell.angle_alpha   90.00
_cell.angle_beta   90.00
_cell.angle_gamma   90.00
#
_symmetry.space_group_name_H-M   'P 1'
#
loop_
_entity.id
_entity.type
_entity.pdbx_description
1 polymer ?
#
loop_
_entity_poly.entity_id
_entity_poly.type
_entity_poly.pdbx_seq_one_letter_code
_entity_poly.pdbx_strand_id
1 'polypeptide(L)'
;MKNKMLALNYLQTSLSEIVDHNDPEQTKEFQLMAAVLFRDEDGSHDDYCTNIKTTEDKEAEQSGDELILATNDCLMRRSQLFDRIVEFFPESMTQPRSNLIDLVPL
;
A
#
# COMPACT_ATOMS: atom_id res chain seq x y z
N MET A 1 8.32 -17.26 10.94
CA MET A 1 7.67 -16.08 11.57
C MET A 1 8.43 -15.48 12.76
N LYS A 2 8.99 -16.24 13.70
CA LYS A 2 9.70 -15.67 14.88
C LYS A 2 10.87 -14.75 14.53
N ASN A 3 11.65 -15.08 13.48
CA ASN A 3 12.78 -14.26 13.03
C ASN A 3 12.34 -12.90 12.45
N LYS A 4 11.22 -12.85 11.74
CA LYS A 4 10.66 -11.61 11.15
C LYS A 4 10.18 -10.64 12.23
N MET A 5 9.55 -11.14 13.28
CA MET A 5 9.16 -10.32 14.45
C MET A 5 10.38 -9.77 15.21
N LEU A 6 11.43 -10.58 15.40
CA LEU A 6 12.67 -10.11 16.02
C LEU A 6 13.38 -9.06 15.16
N ALA A 7 13.45 -9.27 13.85
CA ALA A 7 14.02 -8.31 12.92
C ALA A 7 13.21 -6.99 12.87
N LEU A 8 11.88 -7.07 12.91
CA LEU A 8 11.01 -5.89 12.99
C LEU A 8 11.23 -5.10 14.28
N ASN A 9 11.34 -5.79 15.42
CA ASN A 9 11.62 -5.16 16.70
C ASN A 9 12.97 -4.44 16.68
N TYR A 10 14.01 -5.09 16.13
CA TYR A 10 15.32 -4.46 15.95
C TYR A 10 15.26 -3.22 15.03
N LEU A 11 14.54 -3.32 13.91
CA LEU A 11 14.36 -2.22 12.97
C LEU A 11 13.65 -1.02 13.64
N GLN A 12 12.63 -1.30 14.44
CA GLN A 12 11.81 -0.28 15.10
C GLN A 12 12.48 0.37 16.31
N THR A 13 13.43 -0.30 16.96
CA THR A 13 14.10 0.22 18.17
C THR A 13 15.50 0.70 17.85
N SER A 14 16.43 -0.22 17.63
CA SER A 14 17.86 0.09 17.49
C SER A 14 18.18 0.80 16.17
N LEU A 15 17.56 0.41 15.07
CA LEU A 15 17.87 1.02 13.77
C LEU A 15 17.16 2.37 13.59
N SER A 16 15.93 2.52 14.06
CA SER A 16 15.18 3.78 13.94
C SER A 16 15.79 4.93 14.76
N GLU A 17 16.45 4.61 15.87
CA GLU A 17 17.11 5.59 16.75
C GLU A 17 18.39 6.18 16.12
N ILE A 18 19.07 5.40 15.26
CA ILE A 18 20.33 5.82 14.63
C ILE A 18 20.16 6.38 13.22
N VAL A 19 18.97 6.23 12.61
CA VAL A 19 18.65 6.76 11.28
C VAL A 19 18.25 8.23 11.38
N ASP A 20 18.83 9.05 10.51
CA ASP A 20 18.39 10.44 10.36
C ASP A 20 17.12 10.51 9.49
N HIS A 21 15.98 10.75 10.14
CA HIS A 21 14.67 10.86 9.47
C HIS A 21 14.49 12.19 8.69
N ASN A 22 15.44 13.12 8.79
CA ASN A 22 15.44 14.33 7.96
C ASN A 22 16.25 14.15 6.67
N ASP A 23 16.99 13.05 6.54
CA ASP A 23 17.70 12.68 5.32
C ASP A 23 16.80 11.77 4.45
N PRO A 24 16.38 12.24 3.26
CA PRO A 24 15.53 11.47 2.37
C PRO A 24 16.19 10.19 1.84
N GLU A 25 17.52 10.13 1.74
CA GLU A 25 18.22 8.92 1.27
C GLU A 25 18.23 7.83 2.35
N GLN A 26 18.58 8.18 3.58
CA GLN A 26 18.55 7.24 4.72
C GLN A 26 17.13 6.77 5.04
N THR A 27 16.15 7.68 4.99
CA THR A 27 14.74 7.33 5.21
C THR A 27 14.24 6.34 4.17
N LYS A 28 14.62 6.53 2.90
CA LYS A 28 14.28 5.60 1.82
C LYS A 28 14.90 4.22 2.04
N GLU A 29 16.17 4.15 2.43
CA GLU A 29 16.86 2.88 2.69
C GLU A 29 16.24 2.14 3.89
N PHE A 30 15.93 2.87 4.96
CA PHE A 30 15.24 2.34 6.14
C PHE A 30 13.87 1.73 5.77
N GLN A 31 13.07 2.45 4.99
CA GLN A 31 11.79 1.94 4.49
C GLN A 31 11.97 0.70 3.60
N LEU A 32 13.02 0.66 2.78
CA LEU A 32 13.29 -0.47 1.89
C LEU A 32 13.68 -1.74 2.68
N MET A 33 14.46 -1.59 3.75
CA MET A 33 14.75 -2.69 4.68
C MET A 33 13.49 -3.21 5.38
N ALA A 34 12.62 -2.30 5.84
CA ALA A 34 11.33 -2.69 6.40
C ALA A 34 10.51 -3.47 5.36
N ALA A 35 10.46 -2.99 4.11
CA ALA A 35 9.75 -3.64 3.03
C ALA A 35 10.27 -5.04 2.74
N VAL A 36 11.59 -5.28 2.79
CA VAL A 36 12.20 -6.62 2.62
C VAL A 36 11.65 -7.62 3.64
N LEU A 37 11.45 -7.22 4.90
CA LEU A 37 10.87 -8.10 5.91
C LEU A 37 9.48 -8.58 5.50
N PHE A 38 8.71 -7.75 4.77
CA PHE A 38 7.34 -8.03 4.37
C PHE A 38 7.19 -8.64 2.97
N ARG A 39 8.30 -8.87 2.24
CA ARG A 39 8.24 -9.65 1.00
C ARG A 39 7.98 -11.11 1.39
N ASP A 40 6.92 -11.68 0.84
CA ASP A 40 6.65 -13.10 1.03
C ASP A 40 7.73 -13.91 0.31
N GLU A 41 8.36 -14.87 1.00
CA GLU A 41 9.37 -15.76 0.41
C GLU A 41 8.77 -16.77 -0.57
N ASP A 42 7.43 -16.85 -0.58
CA ASP A 42 6.69 -17.54 -1.62
C ASP A 42 6.73 -16.61 -2.84
N GLY A 43 7.52 -17.00 -3.86
CA GLY A 43 7.68 -16.30 -5.14
C GLY A 43 6.41 -16.17 -5.98
N SER A 44 5.28 -15.95 -5.34
CA SER A 44 3.96 -15.68 -5.89
C SER A 44 3.42 -14.40 -5.25
N HIS A 45 4.20 -13.33 -5.26
CA HIS A 45 3.62 -11.99 -5.21
C HIS A 45 3.77 -11.37 -6.59
N ASP A 46 2.81 -11.71 -7.43
CA ASP A 46 2.44 -10.95 -8.60
C ASP A 46 2.06 -9.53 -8.13
N ASP A 47 3.08 -8.69 -7.91
CA ASP A 47 2.92 -7.29 -7.56
C ASP A 47 2.77 -6.47 -8.85
N TYR A 48 1.71 -6.75 -9.61
CA TYR A 48 1.40 -5.99 -10.82
C TYR A 48 0.91 -4.56 -10.50
N CYS A 49 0.67 -4.22 -9.23
CA CYS A 49 0.14 -2.90 -8.86
C CYS A 49 1.18 -1.76 -8.90
N THR A 50 2.49 -2.06 -8.92
CA THR A 50 3.54 -1.02 -8.96
C THR A 50 4.01 -0.69 -10.38
N ASN A 51 3.55 -1.45 -11.38
CA ASN A 51 3.90 -1.28 -12.79
C ASN A 51 2.71 -0.90 -13.67
N ILE A 52 1.71 -0.17 -13.16
CA ILE A 52 0.90 0.66 -14.05
C ILE A 52 1.81 1.81 -14.48
N LYS A 53 2.63 1.53 -15.50
CA LYS A 53 3.21 2.57 -16.33
C LYS A 53 2.02 3.40 -16.80
N THR A 54 1.94 4.65 -16.35
CA THR A 54 1.38 5.72 -17.18
C THR A 54 2.27 5.84 -18.41
N THR A 55 2.19 4.85 -19.31
CA THR A 55 2.66 4.98 -20.68
C THR A 55 1.53 5.63 -21.45
N GLU A 56 1.46 6.96 -21.33
CA GLU A 56 0.87 7.80 -22.38
C GLU A 56 1.62 7.62 -23.71
N ASP A 57 2.78 6.97 -23.72
CA ASP A 57 3.54 6.67 -24.92
C ASP A 57 3.94 5.19 -24.96
N LYS A 58 3.14 4.36 -25.64
CA LYS A 58 3.58 3.36 -26.63
C LYS A 58 2.45 2.39 -26.99
N GLU A 59 2.08 2.47 -28.26
CA GLU A 59 1.28 1.49 -28.99
C GLU A 59 1.93 0.11 -28.91
N ALA A 60 1.31 -0.81 -28.16
CA ALA A 60 1.56 -2.24 -28.31
C ALA A 60 0.34 -3.01 -27.78
N GLU A 61 -0.27 -3.77 -28.69
CA GLU A 61 -1.38 -4.67 -28.46
C GLU A 61 -1.04 -5.70 -27.36
N GLN A 62 -1.57 -5.50 -26.16
CA GLN A 62 -1.86 -6.55 -25.19
C GLN A 62 -3.35 -6.51 -24.94
N SER A 63 -4.00 -7.68 -24.99
CA SER A 63 -5.45 -7.86 -24.85
C SER A 63 -6.00 -7.06 -23.67
N GLY A 64 -6.78 -6.01 -23.95
CA GLY A 64 -7.26 -5.04 -22.97
C GLY A 64 -8.05 -5.64 -21.80
N ASP A 65 -8.57 -6.85 -21.95
CA ASP A 65 -9.35 -7.54 -20.92
C ASP A 65 -8.51 -7.99 -19.70
N GLU A 66 -7.25 -8.41 -19.89
CA GLU A 66 -6.41 -8.89 -18.78
C GLU A 66 -5.87 -7.72 -17.94
N LEU A 67 -5.60 -6.58 -18.58
CA LEU A 67 -5.17 -5.35 -17.92
C LEU A 67 -6.29 -4.76 -17.05
N ILE A 68 -7.54 -4.79 -17.53
CA ILE A 68 -8.71 -4.32 -16.78
C ILE A 68 -8.96 -5.21 -15.55
N LEU A 69 -8.83 -6.54 -15.70
CA LEU A 69 -9.03 -7.47 -14.58
C LEU A 69 -7.98 -7.27 -13.48
N ALA A 70 -6.70 -7.19 -13.84
CA ALA A 70 -5.62 -6.94 -12.89
C ALA A 70 -5.76 -5.57 -12.18
N THR A 71 -6.21 -4.55 -12.92
CA THR A 71 -6.50 -3.22 -12.35
C THR A 71 -7.67 -3.26 -11.37
N ASN A 72 -8.74 -3.98 -11.70
CA ASN A 72 -9.89 -4.14 -10.81
C ASN A 72 -9.52 -4.92 -9.54
N ASP A 73 -8.75 -6.00 -9.66
CA ASP A 73 -8.27 -6.76 -8.50
C ASP A 73 -7.37 -5.90 -7.60
N CYS A 74 -6.56 -5.03 -8.18
CA CYS A 74 -5.75 -4.06 -7.45
C CYS A 74 -6.63 -3.03 -6.70
N LEU A 75 -7.60 -2.45 -7.39
CA LEU A 75 -8.54 -1.49 -6.81
C LEU A 75 -9.37 -2.12 -5.69
N MET A 76 -9.83 -3.37 -5.86
CA MET A 76 -10.56 -4.11 -4.84
C MET A 76 -9.72 -4.35 -3.59
N ARG A 77 -8.46 -4.79 -3.74
CA ARG A 77 -7.54 -4.93 -2.60
C ARG A 77 -7.32 -3.59 -1.88
N ARG A 78 -7.18 -2.50 -2.64
CA ARG A 78 -7.01 -1.15 -2.06
C ARG A 78 -8.26 -0.68 -1.31
N SER A 79 -9.45 -0.91 -1.85
CA SER A 79 -10.71 -0.59 -1.18
C SER A 79 -10.89 -1.40 0.10
N GLN A 80 -10.61 -2.71 0.08
CA GLN A 80 -10.69 -3.56 1.27
C GLN A 80 -9.72 -3.12 2.37
N LEU A 81 -8.50 -2.71 1.99
CA LEU A 81 -7.53 -2.17 2.93
C LEU A 81 -8.01 -0.85 3.52
N PHE A 82 -8.57 0.04 2.70
CA PHE A 82 -9.15 1.30 3.17
C PHE A 82 -10.26 1.08 4.20
N ASP A 83 -11.18 0.17 3.93
CA ASP A 83 -12.28 -0.17 4.85
C ASP A 83 -11.74 -0.67 6.21
N ARG A 84 -10.71 -1.52 6.18
CA ARG A 84 -10.02 -2.01 7.39
C ARG A 84 -9.32 -0.89 8.14
N ILE A 85 -8.65 0.02 7.44
CA ILE A 85 -7.88 1.10 8.03
C ILE A 85 -8.81 2.13 8.69
N VAL A 86 -9.94 2.44 8.04
CA VAL A 86 -10.96 3.39 8.54
C VAL A 86 -11.46 3.03 9.94
N GLU A 87 -11.48 1.75 10.32
CA GLU A 87 -11.88 1.31 11.67
C GLU A 87 -10.97 1.83 12.79
N PHE A 88 -9.72 2.18 12.48
CA PHE A 88 -8.75 2.70 13.45
C PHE A 88 -8.74 4.23 13.56
N PHE A 89 -9.47 4.93 12.69
CA PHE A 89 -9.54 6.39 12.70
C PHE A 89 -10.75 6.89 13.50
N PRO A 90 -10.61 8.04 14.20
CA PRO A 90 -11.74 8.67 14.88
C PRO A 90 -12.82 9.11 13.89
N GLU A 91 -14.08 9.19 14.33
CA GLU A 91 -15.24 9.46 13.47
C GLU A 91 -15.10 10.78 12.67
N SER A 92 -14.44 11.79 13.23
CA SER A 92 -14.13 13.06 12.56
C SER A 92 -13.11 12.98 11.42
N MET A 93 -12.37 11.87 11.30
CA MET A 93 -11.41 11.60 10.23
C MET A 93 -11.87 10.48 9.29
N THR A 94 -13.07 9.94 9.51
CA THR A 94 -13.67 8.92 8.64
C THR A 94 -14.76 9.54 7.78
N GLN A 95 -15.02 8.93 6.62
CA GLN A 95 -16.14 9.35 5.78
C GLN A 95 -17.48 9.27 6.55
N PRO A 96 -18.45 10.16 6.25
CA PRO A 96 -19.78 10.09 6.82
C PRO A 96 -20.41 8.71 6.57
N ARG A 97 -20.95 8.10 7.63
CA ARG A 97 -21.67 6.81 7.54
C ARG A 97 -23.13 6.98 7.11
N SER A 98 -23.62 8.21 7.05
CA SER A 98 -24.95 8.56 6.54
C SER A 98 -24.98 8.50 5.01
N ASN A 99 -26.14 8.20 4.45
CA ASN A 99 -26.31 8.15 3.00
C ASN A 99 -26.11 9.54 2.41
N LEU A 100 -25.33 9.65 1.32
CA LEU A 100 -24.99 10.93 0.67
C LEU A 100 -26.23 11.70 0.21
N ILE A 101 -27.33 11.00 -0.07
CA ILE A 101 -28.59 11.61 -0.51
C ILE A 101 -29.29 12.39 0.61
N ASP A 102 -29.04 12.03 1.87
CA ASP A 102 -29.60 12.71 3.03
C ASP A 102 -28.87 14.05 3.31
N LEU A 103 -27.74 14.29 2.64
CA LEU A 103 -26.92 15.50 2.77
C LEU A 103 -27.21 16.56 1.70
N VAL A 104 -28.08 16.27 0.73
CA VAL A 104 -28.47 17.22 -0.32
C VAL A 104 -29.79 17.89 0.08
N PRO A 105 -29.80 19.18 0.44
CA PRO A 105 -31.04 19.90 0.65
C PRO A 105 -31.78 20.09 -0.69
N LEU A 106 -33.07 19.75 -0.69
CA LEU A 106 -34.02 19.97 -1.80
C LEU A 106 -34.22 21.47 -2.11
#